data_AF-A0A352DYI1-F1
#
_entry.id   AF-A0A352DYI1-F1
#
_cell.length_a   1.000
_cell.length_b   1.000
_cell.length_c   1.000
_cell.angle_alpha   90.00
_cell.angle_beta   90.00
_cell.angle_gamma   90.00
#
_symmetry.space_group_name_H-M   'P 1'
#
loop_
_entity.id
_entity.type
_entity.pdbx_description
1 polymer ?
#
loop_
_entity_poly.entity_id
_entity_poly.type
_entity_poly.pdbx_seq_one_letter_code
_entity_poly.pdbx_strand_id
1 'polypeptide(L)'
;MTTWTTGAFLALWAATMVGPPIALLRWREARLAELDAPAIQADWDAFRDEMRRQSGRAGPVQRKVPRSPEPPERVWLRDYVGLAIAAWGALTGVLGGFLGLAIRGILRGTPR
;
A
#
# COMPACT_ATOMS: atom_id res chain seq x y z
N MET A 1 16.31 -22.37 24.70
CA MET A 1 15.07 -21.62 24.36
C MET A 1 15.35 -20.35 23.55
N THR A 2 16.34 -19.53 23.91
CA THR A 2 16.59 -18.21 23.31
C THR A 2 16.97 -18.21 21.81
N THR A 3 17.60 -19.27 21.32
CA THR A 3 17.96 -19.42 19.89
C THR A 3 16.73 -19.71 19.02
N TRP A 4 15.84 -20.59 19.50
CA TRP A 4 14.59 -20.93 18.82
C TRP A 4 13.64 -19.74 18.75
N THR A 5 13.52 -18.94 19.82
CA THR A 5 12.68 -17.73 19.81
C THR A 5 13.23 -16.66 18.86
N THR A 6 14.54 -16.47 18.83
CA THR A 6 15.19 -15.55 17.88
C THR A 6 14.99 -16.01 16.43
N GLY A 7 15.18 -17.30 16.16
CA GLY A 7 14.96 -17.87 14.82
C GLY A 7 13.52 -17.74 14.35
N ALA A 8 12.55 -18.06 15.22
CA ALA A 8 11.13 -17.92 14.92
C ALA A 8 10.73 -16.46 14.65
N PHE A 9 11.25 -15.53 15.44
CA PHE A 9 11.03 -14.10 15.23
C PHE A 9 11.59 -13.64 13.87
N LEU A 10 12.83 -13.99 13.55
CA LEU A 10 13.45 -13.62 12.28
C LEU A 10 12.72 -14.21 11.07
N ALA A 11 12.27 -15.46 11.16
CA ALA A 11 11.47 -16.09 10.12
C ALA A 11 10.13 -15.39 9.90
N LEU A 12 9.41 -15.08 10.99
CA LEU A 12 8.14 -14.35 10.92
C LEU A 12 8.34 -12.92 10.37
N TRP A 13 9.40 -12.24 10.79
CA TRP A 13 9.71 -10.91 10.32
C TRP A 13 10.08 -10.90 8.83
N ALA A 14 10.89 -11.86 8.38
CA ALA A 14 11.20 -12.05 6.97
C ALA A 14 9.94 -12.39 6.14
N ALA A 15 9.06 -13.24 6.66
CA ALA A 15 7.78 -13.54 6.01
C ALA A 15 6.89 -12.29 5.92
N THR A 16 6.87 -11.45 6.95
CA THR A 16 6.12 -10.18 6.96
C THR A 16 6.73 -9.14 6.01
N MET A 17 8.04 -9.16 5.86
CA MET A 17 8.77 -8.30 4.91
C MET A 17 8.39 -8.59 3.47
N VAL A 18 8.38 -9.88 3.12
CA VAL A 18 8.34 -10.32 1.72
C VAL A 18 6.94 -10.73 1.28
N GLY A 19 6.14 -11.29 2.19
CA GLY A 19 4.82 -11.84 1.90
C GLY A 19 3.85 -10.80 1.30
N PRO A 20 3.59 -9.66 1.96
CA PRO A 20 2.65 -8.66 1.45
C PRO A 20 3.08 -8.02 0.13
N PRO A 21 4.36 -7.65 -0.11
CA PRO A 21 4.81 -7.23 -1.44
C PRO A 21 4.57 -8.28 -2.53
N ILE A 22 4.86 -9.56 -2.27
CA ILE A 22 4.59 -10.63 -3.24
C ILE A 22 3.09 -10.76 -3.50
N ALA A 23 2.27 -10.76 -2.44
CA ALA A 23 0.83 -10.85 -2.57
C ALA A 23 0.25 -9.68 -3.38
N LEU A 24 0.73 -8.45 -3.11
CA LEU A 24 0.35 -7.24 -3.85
C LEU A 24 0.70 -7.38 -5.33
N LEU A 25 1.92 -7.80 -5.66
CA LEU A 25 2.35 -7.95 -7.05
C LEU A 25 1.54 -9.00 -7.82
N ARG A 26 1.23 -10.13 -7.18
CA ARG A 26 0.40 -11.19 -7.79
C ARG A 26 -1.03 -10.73 -8.03
N TRP A 27 -1.62 -10.01 -7.08
CA TRP A 27 -2.97 -9.46 -7.22
C TRP A 27 -3.02 -8.31 -8.24
N ARG A 28 -1.99 -7.48 -8.28
CA ARG A 28 -1.87 -6.31 -9.16
C ARG A 28 -2.06 -6.65 -10.63
N GLU A 29 -1.49 -7.75 -11.11
CA GLU A 29 -1.57 -8.13 -12.53
C GLU A 29 -3.02 -8.39 -12.97
N ALA A 30 -3.75 -9.18 -12.19
CA ALA A 30 -5.17 -9.45 -12.44
C ALA A 30 -5.99 -8.15 -12.37
N ARG A 31 -5.73 -7.31 -11.36
CA ARG A 31 -6.49 -6.07 -11.19
C ARG A 31 -6.22 -5.04 -12.29
N LEU A 32 -4.98 -4.93 -12.77
CA LEU A 32 -4.66 -4.04 -13.90
C LEU A 32 -5.35 -4.50 -15.19
N ALA A 33 -5.44 -5.81 -15.43
CA ALA A 33 -6.17 -6.33 -16.59
C ALA A 33 -7.66 -5.97 -16.55
N GLU A 34 -8.29 -5.99 -15.37
CA GLU A 34 -9.67 -5.52 -15.19
C GLU A 34 -9.80 -4.00 -15.41
N LEU A 35 -8.83 -3.22 -14.93
CA LEU A 35 -8.80 -1.76 -15.06
C LEU A 35 -8.48 -1.27 -16.48
N ASP A 36 -7.89 -2.12 -17.32
CA ASP A 36 -7.63 -1.84 -18.73
C ASP A 36 -8.89 -1.97 -19.60
N ALA A 37 -10.01 -2.44 -19.04
CA ALA A 37 -11.28 -2.50 -19.76
C ALA A 37 -11.74 -1.09 -20.20
N PRO A 38 -12.11 -0.88 -21.47
CA PRO A 38 -12.52 0.44 -21.99
C PRO A 38 -13.68 1.08 -21.22
N ALA A 39 -14.58 0.26 -20.66
CA ALA A 39 -15.70 0.71 -19.85
C ALA A 39 -15.25 1.50 -18.61
N ILE A 40 -14.15 1.09 -17.96
CA ILE A 40 -13.64 1.75 -16.75
C ILE A 40 -13.13 3.15 -17.07
N GLN A 41 -12.47 3.32 -18.22
CA GLN A 41 -12.04 4.64 -18.69
C GLN A 41 -13.25 5.52 -19.04
N ALA A 42 -14.25 4.96 -19.73
CA ALA A 42 -15.47 5.68 -20.09
C ALA A 42 -16.24 6.16 -18.84
N ASP A 43 -16.37 5.32 -17.82
CA ASP A 43 -17.00 5.66 -16.53
C ASP A 43 -16.22 6.77 -15.82
N TRP A 44 -14.89 6.71 -15.84
CA TRP A 44 -14.04 7.75 -15.27
C TRP A 44 -14.17 9.09 -16.01
N ASP A 45 -14.24 9.06 -17.34
CA ASP A 45 -14.43 10.26 -18.15
C ASP A 45 -15.83 10.87 -17.92
N ALA A 46 -16.88 10.04 -17.85
CA ALA A 46 -18.23 10.47 -17.52
C ALA A 46 -18.30 11.12 -16.11
N PHE A 47 -17.61 10.54 -15.13
CA PHE A 47 -17.49 11.12 -13.79
C PHE A 47 -16.78 12.48 -13.82
N ARG A 48 -15.67 12.60 -14.56
CA ARG A 48 -14.95 13.88 -14.72
C ARG A 48 -15.80 14.93 -15.40
N ASP A 49 -16.60 14.56 -16.40
CA ASP A 49 -17.51 15.47 -17.09
C ASP A 49 -18.65 15.95 -16.20
N GLU A 50 -19.22 15.07 -15.37
CA GLU A 50 -20.21 15.48 -14.38
C GLU A 50 -19.61 16.47 -13.36
N MET A 51 -18.39 16.18 -12.88
CA MET A 51 -17.68 17.10 -11.99
C MET A 51 -17.37 18.44 -12.66
N ARG A 52 -17.10 18.48 -13.97
CA ARG A 52 -16.97 19.72 -14.76
C ARG A 52 -18.28 20.50 -14.80
N ARG A 53 -19.41 19.84 -15.08
CA ARG A 53 -20.74 20.49 -15.10
C ARG A 53 -21.12 21.10 -13.75
N GLN A 54 -20.65 20.52 -12.66
CA GLN A 54 -20.88 20.99 -11.30
C GLN A 54 -19.87 22.04 -10.83
N SER A 55 -18.72 22.16 -11.50
CA SER A 55 -17.67 23.12 -11.16
C SER A 55 -17.83 24.38 -11.99
N GLY A 56 -18.45 25.41 -11.40
CA GLY A 56 -18.70 26.69 -12.07
C GLY A 56 -20.04 27.34 -11.75
N ARG A 57 -20.88 26.71 -10.93
CA ARG A 57 -22.15 27.31 -10.46
C ARG A 57 -21.95 27.85 -9.05
N ALA A 58 -22.25 29.14 -8.88
CA ALA A 58 -22.15 29.90 -7.64
C ALA A 58 -22.83 29.17 -6.47
N GLY A 59 -22.02 28.49 -5.66
CA GLY A 59 -22.44 27.77 -4.45
C GLY A 59 -21.26 27.71 -3.47
N PRO A 60 -21.51 27.53 -2.16
CA PRO A 60 -20.47 27.62 -1.13
C PRO A 60 -19.39 26.53 -1.25
N VAL A 61 -19.64 25.45 -1.97
CA VAL A 61 -18.70 24.35 -2.19
C VAL A 61 -18.31 24.27 -3.66
N GLN A 62 -17.09 24.71 -3.97
CA GLN A 62 -16.51 24.50 -5.29
C GLN A 62 -15.97 23.07 -5.39
N ARG A 63 -16.62 22.23 -6.22
CA ARG A 63 -16.11 20.89 -6.52
C ARG A 63 -14.90 21.02 -7.44
N LYS A 64 -13.80 20.37 -7.08
CA LYS A 64 -12.59 20.34 -7.90
C LYS A 64 -12.66 19.15 -8.87
N VAL A 65 -12.53 19.42 -10.16
CA VAL A 65 -12.39 18.36 -11.15
C VAL A 65 -11.07 17.63 -10.88
N PRO A 66 -11.05 16.28 -10.80
CA PRO A 66 -9.82 15.52 -10.68
C PRO A 66 -8.80 15.95 -11.74
N ARG A 67 -7.50 15.94 -11.43
CA ARG A 67 -6.48 16.31 -12.43
C ARG A 67 -6.13 15.13 -13.36
N SER A 68 -6.13 13.91 -12.83
CA SER A 68 -5.72 12.70 -13.55
C SER A 68 -6.67 12.35 -14.70
N PRO A 69 -6.19 12.21 -15.94
CA PRO A 69 -7.00 11.74 -17.07
C PRO A 69 -7.34 10.26 -16.95
N GLU A 70 -6.53 9.47 -16.23
CA GLU A 70 -6.77 8.05 -15.98
C GLU A 70 -7.37 7.81 -14.59
N PRO A 71 -8.10 6.69 -14.39
CA PRO A 71 -8.58 6.27 -13.09
C PRO A 71 -7.43 6.23 -12.06
N PRO A 72 -7.62 6.79 -10.86
CA PRO A 72 -6.55 6.91 -9.88
C PRO A 72 -6.01 5.55 -9.41
N GLU A 73 -6.86 4.53 -9.32
CA GLU A 73 -6.45 3.17 -8.95
C GLU A 73 -5.46 2.60 -9.99
N ARG A 74 -5.74 2.78 -11.29
CA ARG A 74 -4.88 2.32 -12.37
C ARG A 74 -3.50 3.00 -12.31
N VAL A 75 -3.47 4.31 -12.15
CA VAL A 75 -2.23 5.09 -12.00
C VAL A 75 -1.44 4.61 -10.78
N TRP A 76 -2.12 4.41 -9.63
CA TRP A 76 -1.46 3.98 -8.40
C TRP A 76 -0.81 2.60 -8.53
N LEU A 77 -1.55 1.64 -9.09
CA LEU A 77 -1.05 0.28 -9.31
C LEU A 77 0.04 0.25 -10.38
N ARG A 78 -0.10 1.01 -11.47
CA ARG A 78 0.88 1.03 -12.56
C ARG A 78 2.19 1.69 -12.15
N ASP A 79 2.11 2.90 -11.61
CA ASP A 79 3.24 3.82 -11.51
C ASP A 79 3.83 3.92 -10.07
N TYR A 80 3.04 3.58 -9.04
CA TYR A 80 3.42 3.81 -7.63
C TYR A 80 3.55 2.55 -6.77
N VAL A 81 3.48 1.35 -7.36
CA VAL A 81 3.66 0.09 -6.61
C VAL A 81 5.01 0.01 -5.90
N GLY A 82 6.08 0.52 -6.51
CA GLY A 82 7.41 0.57 -5.91
C GLY A 82 7.45 1.43 -4.64
N LEU A 83 6.71 2.55 -4.64
CA LEU A 83 6.58 3.41 -3.47
C LEU A 83 5.84 2.69 -2.33
N ALA A 84 4.78 1.95 -2.64
CA ALA A 84 4.05 1.16 -1.66
C ALA A 84 4.95 0.06 -1.03
N ILE A 85 5.74 -0.64 -1.84
CA ILE A 85 6.68 -1.67 -1.37
C ILE A 85 7.78 -1.04 -0.50
N ALA A 86 8.35 0.10 -0.92
CA ALA A 86 9.37 0.80 -0.16
C ALA A 86 8.83 1.29 1.19
N ALA A 87 7.63 1.89 1.21
CA ALA A 87 6.99 2.31 2.44
C ALA A 87 6.71 1.12 3.37
N TRP A 88 6.20 0.01 2.83
CA TRP A 88 5.98 -1.22 3.59
C TRP A 88 7.27 -1.72 4.24
N GLY A 89 8.33 -1.87 3.45
CA GLY A 89 9.64 -2.33 3.92
C GLY A 89 10.25 -1.40 4.97
N ALA A 90 10.14 -0.09 4.79
CA ALA A 90 10.62 0.88 5.78
C ALA A 90 9.87 0.75 7.12
N LEU A 91 8.53 0.75 7.08
CA LEU A 91 7.70 0.72 8.28
C LEU A 91 7.85 -0.60 9.04
N THR A 92 7.73 -1.73 8.34
CA THR A 92 7.90 -3.06 8.94
C THR A 92 9.34 -3.32 9.36
N GLY A 93 10.31 -2.65 8.75
CA GLY A 93 11.73 -2.80 9.04
C GLY A 93 12.08 -2.14 10.35
N VAL A 94 11.66 -0.89 10.50
CA VAL A 94 11.83 -0.14 11.75
C VAL A 94 11.08 -0.83 12.89
N LEU A 95 9.80 -1.17 12.69
CA LEU A 95 8.99 -1.80 13.73
C LEU A 95 9.54 -3.17 14.15
N GLY A 96 9.85 -4.03 13.19
CA GLY A 96 10.40 -5.36 13.47
C GLY A 96 11.79 -5.29 14.09
N GLY A 97 12.67 -4.39 13.62
CA GLY A 97 13.97 -4.17 14.22
C GLY A 97 13.87 -3.74 15.69
N PHE A 98 13.02 -2.75 15.98
CA PHE A 98 12.77 -2.30 17.34
C PHE A 98 12.21 -3.42 18.22
N LEU A 99 11.19 -4.14 17.75
CA LEU A 99 10.56 -5.22 18.49
C LEU A 99 11.55 -6.37 18.76
N GLY A 100 12.41 -6.69 17.80
CA GLY A 100 13.45 -7.69 17.96
C GLY A 100 14.46 -7.33 19.05
N LEU A 101 14.88 -6.05 19.10
CA LEU A 101 15.75 -5.55 20.17
C LEU A 101 15.06 -5.60 21.54
N ALA A 102 13.78 -5.21 21.62
CA ALA A 102 13.01 -5.24 22.85
C ALA A 102 12.86 -6.67 23.40
N ILE A 103 12.46 -7.63 22.54
CA ILE A 103 12.33 -9.05 22.91
C ILE A 103 13.68 -9.60 23.38
N ARG A 104 14.77 -9.30 22.65
CA ARG A 104 16.12 -9.72 23.05
C ARG A 104 16.51 -9.14 24.41
N GLY A 105 16.16 -7.90 24.69
CA GLY A 105 16.36 -7.25 25.98
C GLY A 105 15.62 -7.98 27.10
N ILE A 106 14.32 -8.22 26.94
CA ILE A 106 13.48 -8.93 27.92
C ILE A 106 14.03 -10.34 28.23
N LEU A 107 14.40 -11.10 27.18
CA LEU A 107 14.90 -12.47 27.32
C LEU A 107 16.29 -12.57 27.97
N ARG A 108 17.06 -11.48 27.98
CA ARG A 108 18.42 -11.43 28.58
C ARG A 108 18.45 -10.71 29.91
N GLY A 109 17.52 -9.80 30.13
CA GLY A 109 17.44 -8.93 31.30
C GLY A 109 16.66 -9.52 32.46
N THR A 110 16.22 -10.78 32.41
CA THR A 110 15.67 -11.48 33.57
C THR A 110 16.80 -11.69 34.59
N PRO A 111 16.82 -10.98 35.73
CA PRO A 111 17.81 -11.24 36.77
C PRO A 111 17.55 -12.66 37.29
N ARG A 112 18.62 -13.44 37.47
CA ARG A 112 18.58 -14.66 38.28
C ARG A 112 18.56 -14.28 39.75
#